data_AF-A0A0G1TSF3-F1
#
_entry.id   AF-A0A0G1TSF3-F1
#
_cell.length_a   1.000
_cell.length_b   1.000
_cell.length_c   1.000
_cell.angle_alpha   90.00
_cell.angle_beta   90.00
_cell.angle_gamma   90.00
#
_symmetry.space_group_name_H-M   'P 1'
#
loop_
_entity.id
_entity.type
_entity.pdbx_description
1 polymer ?
#
loop_
_entity_poly.entity_id
_entity_poly.type
_entity_poly.pdbx_seq_one_letter_code
_entity_poly.pdbx_strand_id
1 'polypeptide(L)'
;MSLLWEAVIFFLLAAWTAVLTYFTFKAYQILQYKSSDTSGLRHWSLVRFNPFSDTGGEQSFVIALLNDSGDGLIITSLHGRGVARFYTKKVTKGLADQELSTEEKAALAQALKS
;
A
#
# COMPACT_ATOMS: atom_id res chain seq x y z
N MET A 1 -37.26 -6.79 -52.14
CA MET A 1 -37.49 -7.60 -50.91
C MET A 1 -36.20 -7.89 -50.14
N SER A 2 -35.01 -7.97 -50.77
CA SER A 2 -33.73 -8.29 -50.10
C SER A 2 -33.12 -7.18 -49.23
N LEU A 3 -33.21 -5.92 -49.65
CA LEU A 3 -32.59 -4.77 -48.95
C LEU A 3 -33.13 -4.52 -47.53
N LEU A 4 -34.40 -4.83 -47.26
CA LEU A 4 -34.99 -4.66 -45.93
C LEU A 4 -34.43 -5.67 -44.92
N TRP A 5 -34.17 -6.90 -45.36
CA TRP A 5 -33.62 -7.96 -44.51
C TRP A 5 -32.13 -7.73 -44.21
N GLU A 6 -31.38 -7.20 -45.16
CA GLU A 6 -29.98 -6.81 -44.94
C GLU A 6 -29.85 -5.69 -43.89
N ALA A 7 -30.70 -4.66 -43.97
CA ALA A 7 -30.73 -3.56 -43.00
C ALA A 7 -31.03 -4.05 -41.57
N VAL A 8 -31.94 -5.02 -41.42
CA VAL A 8 -32.25 -5.63 -40.11
C VAL A 8 -31.04 -6.39 -39.55
N ILE A 9 -30.32 -7.14 -40.38
CA ILE A 9 -29.11 -7.85 -39.96
C ILE A 9 -28.04 -6.88 -39.49
N PHE A 10 -27.77 -5.81 -40.25
CA PHE A 10 -26.79 -4.79 -39.84
C PHE A 10 -27.17 -4.11 -38.53
N PHE A 11 -28.45 -3.83 -38.32
CA PHE A 11 -28.94 -3.22 -37.08
C PHE A 11 -28.77 -4.16 -35.88
N LEU A 12 -29.10 -5.45 -36.04
CA LEU A 12 -28.90 -6.46 -35.00
C LEU A 12 -27.42 -6.69 -34.69
N LEU A 13 -26.56 -6.69 -35.71
CA LEU A 13 -25.11 -6.84 -35.54
C LEU A 13 -24.51 -5.63 -34.80
N ALA A 14 -24.92 -4.42 -35.17
CA ALA A 14 -24.51 -3.19 -34.50
C ALA A 14 -25.03 -3.12 -33.05
N ALA A 15 -26.28 -3.53 -32.81
CA ALA A 15 -26.82 -3.62 -31.46
C ALA A 15 -26.05 -4.65 -30.61
N TRP A 16 -25.73 -5.81 -31.18
CA TRP A 16 -24.95 -6.85 -30.51
C TRP A 16 -23.53 -6.39 -30.16
N THR A 17 -22.83 -5.73 -31.08
CA THR A 17 -21.48 -5.21 -30.81
C THR A 17 -21.50 -4.08 -29.78
N ALA A 18 -22.51 -3.22 -29.80
CA ALA A 18 -22.68 -2.18 -28.79
C ALA A 18 -22.92 -2.76 -27.39
N VAL A 19 -23.75 -3.79 -27.28
CA VAL A 19 -23.99 -4.50 -26.01
C VAL A 19 -22.71 -5.17 -25.51
N LEU A 20 -22.02 -5.91 -26.38
CA LEU A 20 -20.76 -6.56 -26.03
C LEU A 20 -19.71 -5.54 -25.56
N THR A 21 -19.58 -4.43 -26.29
CA THR A 21 -18.64 -3.34 -25.95
C THR A 21 -19.00 -2.67 -24.64
N TYR A 22 -20.29 -2.45 -24.38
CA TYR A 22 -20.74 -1.91 -23.10
C TYR A 22 -20.37 -2.83 -21.93
N PHE A 23 -20.63 -4.14 -22.08
CA PHE A 23 -20.32 -5.11 -21.03
C PHE A 23 -18.82 -5.26 -20.80
N THR A 24 -18.00 -5.31 -21.86
CA THR A 24 -16.54 -5.38 -21.71
C THR A 24 -15.97 -4.10 -21.12
N PHE A 25 -16.48 -2.92 -21.51
CA PHE A 25 -16.08 -1.64 -20.94
C PHE A 25 -16.48 -1.51 -19.47
N LYS A 26 -17.68 -1.96 -19.09
CA LYS A 26 -18.13 -1.94 -17.70
C LYS A 26 -17.33 -2.93 -16.84
N ALA A 27 -17.06 -4.13 -17.35
CA ALA A 27 -16.22 -5.11 -16.67
C ALA A 27 -14.79 -4.58 -16.48
N TYR A 28 -14.24 -3.93 -17.51
CA TYR A 28 -12.93 -3.29 -17.44
C TYR A 28 -12.88 -2.18 -16.37
N GLN A 29 -13.90 -1.33 -16.28
CA GLN A 29 -13.98 -0.31 -15.22
C GLN A 29 -14.07 -0.91 -13.81
N ILE A 30 -14.87 -1.97 -13.63
CA ILE A 30 -15.03 -2.63 -12.32
C ILE A 30 -13.70 -3.24 -11.85
N LEU A 31 -12.93 -3.82 -12.76
CA LEU A 31 -11.61 -4.37 -12.45
C LEU A 31 -10.61 -3.28 -12.07
N GLN A 32 -10.62 -2.12 -12.73
CA GLN A 32 -9.76 -0.98 -12.36
C GLN A 32 -10.15 -0.34 -11.04
N TYR A 33 -11.45 -0.22 -10.73
CA TYR A 33 -11.95 0.39 -9.50
C TYR A 33 -11.41 -0.30 -8.22
N LYS A 34 -11.11 -1.60 -8.29
CA LYS A 34 -10.59 -2.37 -7.15
C LYS A 34 -9.09 -2.14 -6.87
N SER A 35 -8.37 -1.44 -7.75
CA SER A 35 -6.93 -1.17 -7.59
C SER A 35 -6.60 0.21 -7.00
N SER A 36 -7.60 1.05 -6.74
CA SER A 36 -7.43 2.37 -6.10
C SER A 36 -7.55 2.31 -4.57
N ASP A 37 -7.35 1.13 -3.98
CA ASP A 37 -7.33 1.00 -2.51
C ASP A 37 -6.03 1.55 -1.95
N THR A 38 -6.10 2.76 -1.40
CA THR A 38 -4.98 3.44 -0.73
C THR A 38 -4.63 2.81 0.61
N SER A 39 -5.29 1.72 1.02
CA SER A 39 -5.00 1.01 2.27
C SER A 39 -3.68 0.22 2.26
N GLY A 40 -3.16 -0.11 1.07
CA GLY A 40 -1.94 -0.90 0.92
C GLY A 40 -0.70 -0.20 1.48
N LEU A 41 0.11 -0.92 2.26
CA LEU A 41 1.41 -0.44 2.73
C LEU A 41 2.38 -0.37 1.55
N ARG A 42 2.81 0.84 1.20
CA ARG A 42 3.60 1.15 -0.01
C ARG A 42 4.88 1.90 0.30
N HIS A 43 4.87 2.65 1.39
CA HIS A 43 6.01 3.43 1.85
C HIS A 43 6.67 2.72 3.02
N TRP A 44 7.99 2.59 2.99
CA TRP A 44 8.72 1.89 4.03
C TRP A 44 10.13 2.43 4.23
N SER A 45 10.67 2.20 5.42
CA SER A 45 12.07 2.51 5.74
C SER A 45 12.63 1.52 6.75
N LEU A 46 13.95 1.41 6.81
CA LEU A 46 14.69 0.61 7.79
C LEU A 46 15.82 1.45 8.36
N VAL A 47 15.80 1.67 9.67
CA VAL A 47 16.87 2.34 10.41
C VAL A 47 17.50 1.33 11.35
N ARG A 48 18.81 1.11 11.24
CA ARG A 48 19.59 0.29 12.17
C ARG A 48 20.25 1.16 13.22
N PHE A 49 20.38 0.63 14.43
CA PHE A 49 20.99 1.33 15.54
C PHE A 49 21.52 0.36 16.60
N ASN A 50 22.28 0.90 17.55
CA ASN A 50 22.75 0.16 18.72
C ASN A 50 22.27 0.85 20.01
N PRO A 51 21.27 0.28 20.72
CA PRO A 51 20.77 0.84 21.96
C PRO A 51 21.70 0.60 23.16
N PHE A 52 22.67 -0.31 23.05
CA PHE A 52 23.59 -0.65 24.13
C PHE A 52 25.03 -0.59 23.64
N SER A 53 25.82 0.34 24.17
CA SER A 53 27.24 0.53 23.86
C SER A 53 28.10 -0.73 24.02
N ASP A 54 27.60 -1.72 24.77
CA ASP A 54 28.35 -2.89 25.22
C ASP A 54 28.03 -4.16 24.41
N THR A 55 27.18 -4.05 23.39
CA THR A 55 26.93 -5.09 22.37
C THR A 55 27.60 -4.67 21.07
N GLY A 56 28.50 -5.50 20.55
CA GLY A 56 29.13 -5.24 19.27
C GLY A 56 28.10 -5.30 18.13
N GLY A 57 27.93 -4.17 17.42
CA GLY A 57 27.15 -4.07 16.17
C GLY A 57 25.77 -3.40 16.28
N GLU A 58 25.24 -2.96 15.13
CA GLU A 58 23.89 -2.38 15.00
C GLU A 58 22.84 -3.47 14.69
N GLN A 59 22.54 -4.29 15.69
CA GLN A 59 21.58 -5.40 15.53
C GLN A 59 20.14 -5.00 15.84
N SER A 60 19.93 -3.83 16.46
CA SER A 60 18.59 -3.27 16.67
C SER A 60 18.14 -2.50 15.44
N PHE A 61 16.84 -2.45 15.22
CA PHE A 61 16.28 -1.78 14.05
C PHE A 61 14.89 -1.21 14.30
N VAL A 62 14.54 -0.21 13.48
CA VAL A 62 13.19 0.29 13.33
C VAL A 62 12.75 0.14 11.89
N ILE A 63 11.56 -0.39 11.67
CA ILE A 63 10.88 -0.42 10.38
C ILE A 63 9.62 0.43 10.47
N ALA A 64 9.48 1.41 9.59
CA ALA A 64 8.20 2.09 9.39
C ALA A 64 7.54 1.54 8.13
N LEU A 65 6.25 1.19 8.21
CA LEU A 65 5.42 0.75 7.08
C LEU A 65 4.17 1.61 7.03
N LEU A 66 3.96 2.33 5.93
CA LEU A 66 2.86 3.26 5.75
C LEU A 66 2.18 3.07 4.39
N ASN A 67 0.91 3.43 4.34
CA ASN A 67 0.14 3.55 3.11
C ASN A 67 0.19 4.99 2.55
N ASP A 68 -0.42 5.20 1.38
CA ASP A 68 -0.42 6.50 0.68
C ASP A 68 -1.12 7.62 1.49
N SER A 69 -1.89 7.27 2.53
CA SER A 69 -2.53 8.22 3.46
C SER A 69 -1.67 8.55 4.68
N GLY A 70 -0.49 7.96 4.80
CA GLY A 70 0.39 8.07 5.97
C GLY A 70 -0.08 7.26 7.18
N ASP A 71 -1.03 6.34 7.00
CA ASP A 71 -1.47 5.40 8.03
C ASP A 71 -0.62 4.12 7.98
N GLY A 72 -0.34 3.54 9.14
CA GLY A 72 0.41 2.29 9.20
C GLY A 72 0.96 2.03 10.59
N LEU A 73 2.21 1.56 10.65
CA LEU A 73 2.84 1.12 11.89
C LEU A 73 4.35 1.24 11.85
N ILE A 74 4.94 1.39 13.03
CA ILE A 74 6.37 1.37 13.26
C ILE A 74 6.68 0.16 14.15
N ILE A 75 7.63 -0.67 13.73
CA ILE A 75 8.13 -1.83 14.48
C ILE A 75 9.55 -1.53 14.93
N THR A 76 9.79 -1.61 16.23
CA THR A 76 11.11 -1.42 16.83
C THR A 76 11.57 -2.73 17.44
N SER A 77 12.73 -3.22 16.99
CA SER A 77 13.41 -4.38 17.56
C SER A 77 14.62 -3.92 18.36
N LEU A 78 14.62 -4.18 19.66
CA LEU A 78 15.76 -3.97 20.55
C LEU A 78 16.46 -5.31 20.78
N HIS A 79 17.68 -5.43 20.27
CA HIS A 79 18.54 -6.58 20.49
C HIS A 79 19.41 -6.36 21.74
N GLY A 80 19.28 -7.23 22.73
CA GLY A 80 20.11 -7.26 23.93
C GLY A 80 20.84 -8.59 24.09
N ARG A 81 21.63 -8.74 25.16
CA ARG A 81 22.37 -9.98 25.44
C ARG A 81 21.41 -11.14 25.73
N GLY A 82 21.17 -11.97 24.72
CA GLY A 82 20.35 -13.18 24.81
C GLY A 82 18.84 -12.98 24.67
N VAL A 83 18.37 -11.75 24.42
CA VAL A 83 16.94 -11.46 24.21
C VAL A 83 16.75 -10.43 23.12
N ALA A 84 15.68 -10.58 22.32
CA ALA A 84 15.19 -9.55 21.41
C ALA A 84 13.79 -9.13 21.84
N ARG A 85 13.54 -7.83 21.94
CA ARG A 85 12.21 -7.28 22.25
C ARG A 85 11.67 -6.53 21.05
N PHE A 86 10.40 -6.75 20.75
CA PHE A 86 9.69 -6.06 19.68
C PHE A 86 8.62 -5.15 20.27
N TYR A 87 8.59 -3.92 19.79
CA TYR A 87 7.59 -2.93 20.09
C TYR A 87 6.91 -2.50 18.80
N THR A 88 5.64 -2.12 18.89
CA THR A 88 4.90 -1.62 17.74
C THR A 88 4.08 -0.41 18.15
N LYS A 89 4.13 0.62 17.33
CA LYS A 89 3.36 1.85 17.49
C LYS A 89 2.53 2.09 16.25
N LYS A 90 1.28 2.49 16.42
CA LYS A 90 0.41 2.80 15.29
C LYS A 90 0.71 4.20 14.78
N VAL A 91 0.71 4.36 13.46
CA VAL A 91 0.78 5.67 12.81
C VAL A 91 -0.55 5.96 12.14
N THR A 92 -1.09 7.15 12.38
CA THR A 92 -2.30 7.66 11.72
C THR A 92 -1.99 9.02 11.12
N LYS A 93 -2.16 9.18 9.81
CA LYS A 93 -1.86 10.41 9.05
C LYS A 93 -0.46 10.98 9.33
N GLY A 94 0.54 10.10 9.42
CA GLY A 94 1.93 10.47 9.71
C GLY A 94 2.23 10.84 11.16
N LEU A 95 1.29 10.65 12.09
CA LEU A 95 1.47 10.88 13.52
C LEU A 95 1.39 9.56 14.28
N ALA A 96 2.36 9.30 15.14
CA ALA A 96 2.34 8.14 16.02
C ALA A 96 1.40 8.33 17.21
N ASP A 97 0.82 7.22 17.67
CA ASP A 97 -0.04 7.16 18.85
C ASP A 97 0.70 7.34 20.19
N GLN A 98 2.03 7.16 20.17
CA GLN A 98 2.92 7.27 21.32
C GLN A 98 4.16 8.09 20.97
N GLU A 99 4.86 8.58 22.00
CA GLU A 99 6.12 9.29 21.80
C GLU A 99 7.17 8.39 21.13
N LEU A 100 7.78 8.90 20.06
CA LEU A 100 8.77 8.17 19.27
C LEU A 100 10.20 8.45 19.75
N SER A 101 11.04 7.42 19.74
CA SER A 101 12.50 7.57 19.88
C SER A 101 13.11 8.35 18.72
N THR A 102 14.37 8.75 18.84
CA THR A 102 15.09 9.44 17.75
C THR A 102 15.15 8.60 16.48
N GLU A 103 15.40 7.31 16.63
CA GLU A 103 15.48 6.32 15.55
C GLU A 103 14.11 6.06 14.93
N GLU A 104 13.06 6.00 15.75
CA GLU A 104 11.68 5.85 15.28
C GLU A 104 11.20 7.08 14.49
N LYS A 105 11.54 8.29 14.96
CA LYS A 105 11.28 9.53 14.23
C LYS A 105 12.00 9.55 12.90
N ALA A 106 13.26 9.10 12.86
CA ALA A 106 14.03 9.01 11.62
C ALA A 106 13.41 8.02 10.62
N ALA A 107 12.99 6.84 11.09
CA ALA A 107 12.33 5.85 10.26
C ALA A 107 11.01 6.38 9.70
N LEU A 108 10.15 6.97 10.54
CA LEU A 108 8.90 7.59 10.11
C LEU A 108 9.13 8.68 9.05
N ALA A 109 10.10 9.56 9.29
CA ALA A 109 10.42 10.64 8.36
C ALA A 109 10.98 10.14 7.02
N GLN A 110 11.70 9.01 6.99
CA GLN A 110 12.16 8.40 5.74
C GLN A 110 11.00 7.74 4.99
N ALA A 111 10.13 7.00 5.68
CA ALA A 111 8.98 6.36 5.04
C ALA A 111 8.01 7.39 4.45
N LEU A 112 7.74 8.50 5.15
CA LEU A 112 6.90 9.58 4.61
C LEU A 112 7.49 10.30 3.39
N LYS A 113 8.76 10.06 3.05
CA LYS A 113 9.46 10.66 1.90
C LYS A 113 9.70 9.70 0.74
N SER A 114 9.51 8.38 0.92
CA SER A 114 9.69 7.38 -0.14
C SER A 114 8.52 7.38 -1.10
#